data_AF-A0A4V1YJ65-F1
#
_entry.id   AF-A0A4V1YJ65-F1
#
_cell.length_a   1.000
_cell.length_b   1.000
_cell.length_c   1.000
_cell.angle_alpha   90.00
_cell.angle_beta   90.00
_cell.angle_gamma   90.00
#
_symmetry.space_group_name_H-M   'P 1'
#
loop_
_entity.id
_entity.type
_entity.pdbx_description
1 polymer ?
#
loop_
_entity_poly.entity_id
_entity_poly.type
_entity_poly.pdbx_seq_one_letter_code
_entity_poly.pdbx_strand_id
1 'polypeptide(L)'
;MCDYVVLPLLNSSFEPGRAREVVEGFVDVDLRNIARAELFYFTGQAEECCEITRRYLSSRVIELKLSACILYGYSNLTLGNVAAAKRGMEGIQSCVKLAMKKKVPKDVYASCLLAGYVGAVLLHLPTDGMPAFGEYSRMLPEGLRLFATYVMAHHTYLNGEIWSAYGMGKAALFMAERSYPISMTYIHCMMAVCAINRKHKQEAQEEMLRSWELAKMDGFLEPFIEHHGLLRGLIANSARTVRLF
;
A
#
# COMPACT_ATOMS: atom_id res chain seq x y z
N MET A 1 -6.52 11.30 -24.20
CA MET A 1 -5.81 11.70 -22.97
C MET A 1 -5.67 10.43 -22.15
N CYS A 2 -4.45 10.05 -21.75
CA CYS A 2 -4.28 8.92 -20.83
C CYS A 2 -4.65 9.43 -19.43
N ASP A 3 -5.64 8.82 -18.79
CA ASP A 3 -5.99 9.10 -17.40
C ASP A 3 -4.99 8.36 -16.52
N TYR A 4 -3.94 9.07 -16.09
CA TYR A 4 -2.96 8.53 -15.18
C TYR A 4 -3.61 8.23 -13.82
N VAL A 5 -3.19 7.13 -13.20
CA VAL A 5 -3.64 6.73 -11.87
C VAL A 5 -2.43 6.56 -10.95
N VAL A 6 -2.63 6.80 -9.67
CA VAL A 6 -1.61 6.56 -8.65
C VAL A 6 -1.56 5.09 -8.32
N LEU A 7 -0.35 4.52 -8.27
CA LEU A 7 -0.09 3.10 -7.98
C LEU A 7 -0.97 2.16 -8.84
N PRO A 8 -0.79 2.18 -10.18
CA PRO A 8 -1.59 1.42 -11.13
C PRO A 8 -1.71 -0.07 -10.83
N LEU A 9 -0.66 -0.75 -10.36
CA LEU A 9 -0.74 -2.20 -10.07
C LEU A 9 -1.54 -2.47 -8.79
N LEU A 10 -1.28 -1.73 -7.70
CA LEU A 10 -2.07 -1.81 -6.46
C LEU A 10 -3.54 -1.46 -6.72
N ASN A 11 -3.79 -0.57 -7.68
CA ASN A 11 -5.12 -0.17 -8.08
C ASN A 11 -5.75 -1.05 -9.19
N SER A 12 -5.10 -2.15 -9.57
CA SER A 12 -5.62 -3.10 -10.55
C SER A 12 -6.30 -4.28 -9.87
N SER A 13 -7.42 -4.71 -10.45
CA SER A 13 -8.08 -5.94 -10.04
C SER A 13 -7.60 -7.10 -10.90
N PHE A 14 -7.22 -8.21 -10.26
CA PHE A 14 -6.72 -9.40 -10.94
C PHE A 14 -6.80 -10.64 -10.04
N GLU A 15 -6.73 -11.82 -10.67
CA GLU A 15 -6.58 -13.09 -9.96
C GLU A 15 -5.12 -13.29 -9.51
N PRO A 16 -4.87 -13.84 -8.31
CA PRO A 16 -3.51 -14.16 -7.86
C PRO A 16 -2.71 -14.96 -8.90
N GLY A 17 -1.45 -14.57 -9.10
CA GLY A 17 -0.54 -15.14 -10.11
C GLY A 17 -0.52 -14.41 -11.45
N ARG A 18 -1.31 -13.34 -11.61
CA ARG A 18 -1.41 -12.57 -12.87
C ARG A 18 -0.79 -11.18 -12.79
N ALA A 19 -0.11 -10.80 -11.71
CA ALA A 19 0.40 -9.44 -11.54
C ALA A 19 1.35 -9.03 -12.68
N ARG A 20 2.24 -9.92 -13.12
CA ARG A 20 3.13 -9.64 -14.25
C ARG A 20 2.35 -9.42 -15.55
N GLU A 21 1.31 -10.20 -15.81
CA GLU A 21 0.47 -10.03 -16.99
C GLU A 21 -0.23 -8.67 -16.98
N VAL A 22 -0.78 -8.28 -15.82
CA VAL A 22 -1.40 -6.96 -15.62
C VAL A 22 -0.40 -5.84 -15.90
N VAL A 23 0.83 -5.93 -15.36
CA VAL A 23 1.90 -4.96 -15.61
C VAL A 23 2.20 -4.84 -17.10
N GLU A 24 2.42 -5.95 -17.80
CA GLU A 24 2.74 -5.92 -19.23
C GLU A 24 1.57 -5.46 -20.11
N GLY A 25 0.33 -5.61 -19.62
CA GLY A 25 -0.89 -5.18 -20.29
C GLY A 25 -1.10 -3.65 -20.35
N PHE A 26 -0.37 -2.85 -19.55
CA PHE A 26 -0.44 -1.39 -19.65
C PHE A 26 0.16 -0.90 -20.97
N VAL A 27 -0.68 -0.28 -21.80
CA VAL A 27 -0.30 0.28 -23.11
C VAL A 27 0.60 1.51 -22.96
N ASP A 28 0.26 2.38 -22.01
CA ASP A 28 1.06 3.57 -21.72
C ASP A 28 2.36 3.16 -21.01
N VAL A 29 3.48 3.62 -21.58
CA VAL A 29 4.83 3.21 -21.15
C VAL A 29 5.14 3.71 -19.74
N ASP A 30 4.68 4.91 -19.38
CA ASP A 30 4.97 5.51 -18.08
C ASP A 30 4.15 4.81 -16.99
N LEU A 31 2.86 4.54 -17.24
CA LEU A 31 2.05 3.71 -16.33
C LEU A 31 2.62 2.31 -16.17
N ARG A 32 3.01 1.65 -17.27
CA ARG A 32 3.63 0.32 -17.20
C ARG A 32 4.91 0.33 -16.38
N ASN A 33 5.73 1.37 -16.52
CA ASN A 33 6.96 1.49 -15.75
C ASN A 33 6.68 1.66 -14.26
N ILE A 34 5.72 2.51 -13.88
CA ILE A 34 5.30 2.63 -12.48
C ILE A 34 4.72 1.29 -11.96
N ALA A 35 3.85 0.62 -12.72
CA ALA A 35 3.29 -0.68 -12.35
C ALA A 35 4.38 -1.75 -12.18
N ARG A 36 5.42 -1.72 -13.02
CA ARG A 36 6.58 -2.60 -12.89
C ARG A 36 7.41 -2.27 -11.65
N ALA A 37 7.57 -0.99 -11.31
CA ALA A 37 8.22 -0.59 -10.07
C ALA A 37 7.43 -1.04 -8.83
N GLU A 38 6.09 -0.97 -8.87
CA GLU A 38 5.23 -1.55 -7.84
C GLU A 38 5.44 -3.06 -7.71
N LEU A 39 5.49 -3.79 -8.82
CA LEU A 39 5.75 -5.23 -8.79
C LEU A 39 7.10 -5.53 -8.13
N PHE A 40 8.16 -4.78 -8.47
CA PHE A 40 9.45 -4.93 -7.83
C PHE A 40 9.40 -4.60 -6.34
N TYR A 41 8.74 -3.52 -5.94
CA TYR A 41 8.53 -3.17 -4.54
C TYR A 41 7.85 -4.30 -3.77
N PHE A 42 6.67 -4.73 -4.21
CA PHE A 42 5.90 -5.74 -3.50
C PHE A 42 6.58 -7.11 -3.46
N THR A 43 7.45 -7.42 -4.42
CA THR A 43 8.24 -8.67 -4.45
C THR A 43 9.59 -8.58 -3.73
N GLY A 44 9.88 -7.47 -3.05
CA GLY A 44 11.11 -7.29 -2.27
C GLY A 44 12.36 -6.90 -3.08
N GLN A 45 12.18 -6.49 -4.34
CA GLN A 45 13.24 -6.04 -5.27
C GLN A 45 13.38 -4.51 -5.20
N ALA A 46 13.85 -4.03 -4.04
CA ALA A 46 13.89 -2.60 -3.73
C ALA A 46 14.85 -1.80 -4.62
N GLU A 47 15.96 -2.39 -5.09
CA GLU A 47 16.94 -1.72 -5.95
C GLU A 47 16.35 -1.45 -7.35
N GLU A 48 15.70 -2.45 -7.94
CA GLU A 48 15.04 -2.38 -9.25
C GLU A 48 13.86 -1.39 -9.22
N CYS A 49 13.08 -1.41 -8.13
CA CYS A 49 12.05 -0.40 -7.89
C CYS A 49 12.65 1.02 -7.89
N CYS A 50 13.75 1.22 -7.17
CA CYS A 50 14.44 2.52 -7.10
C CYS A 50 15.00 2.97 -8.45
N GLU A 51 15.51 2.06 -9.27
CA GLU A 51 16.06 2.38 -10.59
C GLU A 51 15.01 2.97 -11.52
N ILE A 52 13.81 2.37 -11.54
CA ILE A 52 12.70 2.85 -12.36
C ILE A 52 12.16 4.17 -11.82
N THR A 53 11.83 4.22 -10.52
CA THR A 53 11.13 5.36 -9.90
C THR A 53 11.95 6.64 -9.90
N ARG A 54 13.29 6.54 -9.86
CA ARG A 54 14.18 7.71 -9.93
C ARG A 54 13.89 8.62 -11.12
N ARG A 55 13.47 8.05 -12.26
CA ARG A 55 13.17 8.78 -13.50
C ARG A 55 11.91 9.66 -13.39
N TYR A 56 11.02 9.36 -12.45
CA TYR A 56 9.71 10.00 -12.30
C TYR A 56 9.62 10.95 -11.10
N LEU A 57 10.65 11.01 -10.23
CA LEU A 57 10.66 11.89 -9.05
C LEU A 57 10.47 13.38 -9.37
N SER A 58 10.78 13.79 -10.60
CA SER A 58 10.62 15.16 -11.10
C SER A 58 9.56 15.26 -12.22
N SER A 59 8.69 14.25 -12.36
CA SER A 59 7.61 14.29 -13.35
C SER A 59 6.67 15.48 -13.13
N ARG A 60 6.15 16.02 -14.23
CA ARG A 60 5.11 17.07 -14.21
C ARG A 60 3.70 16.49 -14.05
N VAL A 61 3.54 15.19 -14.28
CA VAL A 61 2.31 14.44 -14.03
C VAL A 61 2.30 14.04 -12.56
N ILE A 62 1.29 14.49 -11.80
CA ILE A 62 1.27 14.37 -10.34
C ILE A 62 1.19 12.90 -9.93
N GLU A 63 0.44 12.10 -10.66
CA GLU A 63 0.15 10.70 -10.40
C GLU A 63 1.40 9.84 -10.54
N LEU A 64 2.18 10.07 -11.60
CA LEU A 64 3.48 9.44 -11.83
C LEU A 64 4.48 9.87 -10.77
N LYS A 65 4.57 11.18 -10.49
CA LYS A 65 5.48 11.72 -9.46
C LYS A 65 5.15 11.16 -8.09
N LEU A 66 3.87 11.15 -7.70
CA LEU A 66 3.43 10.68 -6.40
C LEU A 66 3.72 9.19 -6.22
N SER A 67 3.37 8.36 -7.23
CA SER A 67 3.66 6.92 -7.21
C SER A 67 5.16 6.68 -7.06
N ALA A 68 5.98 7.39 -7.83
CA ALA A 68 7.43 7.28 -7.75
C ALA A 68 7.99 7.73 -6.40
N CYS A 69 7.49 8.80 -5.81
CA CYS A 69 7.93 9.29 -4.50
C CYS A 69 7.57 8.31 -3.37
N ILE A 70 6.38 7.68 -3.42
CA ILE A 70 5.99 6.61 -2.49
C ILE A 70 6.96 5.44 -2.62
N LEU A 71 7.04 4.86 -3.81
CA LEU A 71 7.84 3.65 -4.06
C LEU A 71 9.33 3.87 -3.79
N TYR A 72 9.90 4.98 -4.25
CA TYR A 72 11.29 5.34 -3.98
C TYR A 72 11.54 5.58 -2.49
N GLY A 73 10.62 6.26 -1.81
CA GLY A 73 10.71 6.53 -0.38
C GLY A 73 10.79 5.25 0.45
N TYR A 74 9.80 4.38 0.29
CA TYR A 74 9.71 3.13 1.04
C TYR A 74 10.81 2.11 0.67
N SER A 75 11.11 1.95 -0.62
CA SER A 75 12.20 1.06 -1.05
C SER A 75 13.55 1.48 -0.44
N ASN A 76 13.81 2.79 -0.33
CA ASN A 76 15.04 3.27 0.31
C ASN A 76 15.04 3.15 1.84
N LEU A 77 13.89 2.99 2.50
CA LEU A 77 13.85 2.56 3.90
C LEU A 77 14.35 1.12 4.04
N THR A 78 13.85 0.22 3.18
CA THR A 78 14.28 -1.19 3.12
C THR A 78 15.78 -1.32 2.82
N LEU A 79 16.32 -0.47 1.94
CA LEU A 79 17.74 -0.41 1.61
C LEU A 79 18.61 0.31 2.66
N GLY A 80 18.02 0.89 3.72
CA GLY A 80 18.75 1.66 4.73
C GLY A 80 19.30 3.00 4.24
N ASN A 81 18.87 3.48 3.07
CA ASN A 81 19.31 4.75 2.50
C ASN A 81 18.42 5.92 2.97
N VAL A 82 18.70 6.39 4.19
CA VAL A 82 17.91 7.44 4.87
C VAL A 82 17.78 8.72 4.04
N ALA A 83 18.85 9.16 3.37
CA ALA A 83 18.82 10.38 2.57
C ALA A 83 17.89 10.25 1.36
N ALA A 84 17.91 9.10 0.68
CA ALA A 84 17.02 8.83 -0.44
C ALA A 84 15.56 8.64 0.01
N ALA A 85 15.34 7.94 1.12
CA ALA A 85 14.01 7.80 1.72
C ALA A 85 13.40 9.17 2.02
N LYS A 86 14.16 10.06 2.65
CA LYS A 86 13.75 11.43 2.94
C LYS A 86 13.36 12.21 1.68
N ARG A 87 14.13 12.08 0.59
CA ARG A 87 13.76 12.70 -0.71
C ARG A 87 12.42 12.21 -1.24
N GLY A 88 12.13 10.91 -1.09
CA GLY A 88 10.80 10.36 -1.41
C GLY A 88 9.69 11.04 -0.61
N MET A 89 9.87 11.14 0.71
CA MET A 89 8.89 11.77 1.61
C MET A 89 8.68 13.27 1.31
N GLU A 90 9.75 14.01 1.05
CA GLU A 90 9.68 15.42 0.62
C GLU A 90 8.90 15.56 -0.70
N GLY A 91 9.07 14.60 -1.62
CA GLY A 91 8.32 14.51 -2.86
C GLY A 91 6.82 14.29 -2.66
N ILE A 92 6.43 13.41 -1.72
CA ILE A 92 5.03 13.20 -1.32
C ILE A 92 4.44 14.51 -0.76
N GLN A 93 5.12 15.14 0.21
CA GLN A 93 4.68 16.39 0.81
C GLN A 93 4.55 17.52 -0.22
N SER A 94 5.45 17.55 -1.21
CA SER A 94 5.37 18.49 -2.34
C SER A 94 4.09 18.28 -3.16
N CYS A 95 3.72 17.03 -3.46
CA CYS A 95 2.50 16.70 -4.19
C CYS A 95 1.24 17.05 -3.38
N VAL A 96 1.21 16.76 -2.07
CA VAL A 96 0.11 17.15 -1.17
C VAL A 96 -0.08 18.68 -1.16
N LYS A 97 1.00 19.43 -0.93
CA LYS A 97 0.96 20.90 -0.94
C LYS A 97 0.50 21.46 -2.28
N LEU A 98 0.90 20.84 -3.38
CA LEU A 98 0.47 21.24 -4.72
C LEU A 98 -1.03 20.99 -4.92
N ALA A 99 -1.53 19.82 -4.53
CA ALA A 99 -2.92 19.43 -4.63
C ALA A 99 -3.84 20.31 -3.76
N MET A 100 -3.38 20.75 -2.58
CA MET A 100 -4.12 21.69 -1.72
C MET A 100 -4.18 23.11 -2.27
N LYS A 101 -3.18 23.54 -3.04
CA LYS A 101 -3.11 24.90 -3.59
C LYS A 101 -3.74 25.05 -4.97
N LYS A 102 -3.77 23.98 -5.76
CA LYS A 102 -4.25 23.99 -7.14
C LYS A 102 -5.54 23.20 -7.28
N LYS A 103 -6.36 23.59 -8.25
CA LYS A 103 -7.52 22.80 -8.65
C LYS A 103 -7.04 21.60 -9.48
N VAL A 104 -6.78 20.49 -8.80
CA VAL A 104 -6.50 19.18 -9.41
C VAL A 104 -7.78 18.35 -9.48
N PRO A 105 -7.83 17.28 -10.31
CA PRO A 105 -8.92 16.30 -10.25
C PRO A 105 -9.13 15.75 -8.83
N LYS A 106 -10.38 15.42 -8.50
CA LYS A 106 -10.81 15.07 -7.13
C LYS A 106 -10.19 13.76 -6.63
N ASP A 107 -10.09 12.79 -7.51
CA ASP A 107 -9.40 11.51 -7.33
C ASP A 107 -7.90 11.72 -7.08
N VAL A 108 -7.23 12.56 -7.88
CA VAL A 108 -5.81 12.91 -7.69
C VAL A 108 -5.59 13.61 -6.34
N TYR A 109 -6.50 14.52 -5.96
CA TYR A 109 -6.48 15.15 -4.64
C TYR A 109 -6.57 14.10 -3.52
N ALA A 110 -7.52 13.17 -3.63
CA ALA A 110 -7.71 12.11 -2.65
C ALA A 110 -6.49 11.16 -2.58
N SER A 111 -5.85 10.84 -3.71
CA SER A 111 -4.62 10.04 -3.74
C SER A 111 -3.44 10.76 -3.07
N CYS A 112 -3.29 12.07 -3.30
CA CYS A 112 -2.31 12.89 -2.58
C CYS A 112 -2.57 12.86 -1.07
N LEU A 113 -3.81 13.06 -0.64
CA LEU A 113 -4.16 12.97 0.78
C LEU A 113 -3.84 11.60 1.36
N LEU A 114 -4.24 10.52 0.66
CA LEU A 114 -3.91 9.15 1.07
C LEU A 114 -2.40 9.01 1.29
N ALA A 115 -1.56 9.44 0.34
CA ALA A 115 -0.11 9.34 0.46
C ALA A 115 0.45 10.10 1.69
N GLY A 116 -0.12 11.27 2.01
CA GLY A 116 0.21 11.98 3.24
C GLY A 116 -0.17 11.21 4.50
N TYR A 117 -1.36 10.59 4.52
CA TYR A 117 -1.80 9.74 5.64
C TYR A 117 -0.97 8.46 5.76
N VAL A 118 -0.57 7.83 4.65
CA VAL A 118 0.36 6.69 4.66
C VAL A 118 1.66 7.09 5.36
N GLY A 119 2.26 8.22 4.99
CA GLY A 119 3.46 8.74 5.65
C GLY A 119 3.24 9.06 7.14
N ALA A 120 2.09 9.61 7.50
CA ALA A 120 1.78 9.94 8.88
C ALA A 120 1.57 8.72 9.77
N VAL A 121 0.82 7.74 9.29
CA VAL A 121 0.47 6.54 10.06
C VAL A 121 1.64 5.58 10.14
N LEU A 122 2.32 5.31 9.02
CA LEU A 122 3.36 4.28 8.96
C LEU A 122 4.74 4.79 9.39
N LEU A 123 5.01 6.09 9.26
CA LEU A 123 6.33 6.69 9.55
C LEU A 123 6.27 7.81 10.59
N HIS A 124 5.13 8.03 11.23
CA HIS A 124 4.93 9.08 12.24
C HIS A 124 5.27 10.49 11.74
N LEU A 125 5.04 10.75 10.44
CA LEU A 125 5.21 12.09 9.87
C LEU A 125 4.04 13.01 10.27
N PRO A 126 4.28 14.34 10.37
CA PRO A 126 3.21 15.28 10.71
C PRO A 126 2.16 15.38 9.59
N THR A 127 0.90 15.53 9.98
CA THR A 127 -0.26 15.75 9.08
C THR A 127 -0.67 17.23 8.96
N ASP A 128 0.21 18.16 9.35
CA ASP A 128 -0.17 19.56 9.57
C ASP A 128 -0.95 20.17 8.40
N GLY A 129 -2.19 20.59 8.70
CA GLY A 129 -3.10 21.23 7.75
C GLY A 129 -3.81 20.30 6.75
N MET A 130 -3.62 18.98 6.84
CA MET A 130 -4.37 18.03 6.01
C MET A 130 -5.82 17.90 6.50
N PRO A 131 -6.81 17.91 5.58
CA PRO A 131 -8.21 17.68 5.95
C PRO A 131 -8.46 16.23 6.33
N ALA A 132 -9.58 15.99 7.01
CA ALA A 132 -10.01 14.65 7.40
C ALA A 132 -10.19 13.73 6.17
N PHE A 133 -9.43 12.64 6.12
CA PHE A 133 -9.43 11.73 4.97
C PHE A 133 -10.81 11.13 4.63
N GLY A 134 -11.65 10.88 5.63
CA GLY A 134 -12.96 10.26 5.45
C GLY A 134 -13.87 10.97 4.45
N GLU A 135 -13.71 12.28 4.26
CA GLU A 135 -14.50 13.06 3.29
C GLU A 135 -14.07 12.84 1.83
N TYR A 136 -12.88 12.29 1.61
CA TYR A 136 -12.25 12.14 0.31
C TYR A 136 -12.08 10.67 -0.11
N SER A 137 -12.20 9.72 0.82
CA SER A 137 -12.04 8.28 0.56
C SER A 137 -12.91 7.76 -0.58
N ARG A 138 -14.15 8.28 -0.72
CA ARG A 138 -15.08 7.90 -1.80
C ARG A 138 -14.62 8.32 -3.20
N MET A 139 -13.67 9.25 -3.30
CA MET A 139 -13.12 9.74 -4.57
C MET A 139 -11.98 8.85 -5.07
N LEU A 140 -11.47 7.94 -4.23
CA LEU A 140 -10.44 7.00 -4.64
C LEU A 140 -11.03 5.87 -5.48
N PRO A 141 -10.27 5.39 -6.48
CA PRO A 141 -10.56 4.11 -7.10
C PRO A 141 -10.49 2.98 -6.07
N GLU A 142 -11.18 1.87 -6.34
CA GLU A 142 -11.45 0.83 -5.33
C GLU A 142 -10.19 0.21 -4.74
N GLY A 143 -9.17 -0.09 -5.53
CA GLY A 143 -7.91 -0.66 -5.04
C GLY A 143 -7.21 0.28 -4.05
N LEU A 144 -7.10 1.57 -4.37
CA LEU A 144 -6.59 2.59 -3.45
C LEU A 144 -7.50 2.79 -2.23
N ARG A 145 -8.82 2.69 -2.40
CA ARG A 145 -9.77 2.82 -1.29
C ARG A 145 -9.63 1.67 -0.29
N LEU A 146 -9.42 0.44 -0.76
CA LEU A 146 -9.11 -0.72 0.09
C LEU A 146 -7.78 -0.53 0.83
N PHE A 147 -6.74 -0.07 0.12
CA PHE A 147 -5.45 0.24 0.75
C PHE A 147 -5.60 1.36 1.80
N ALA A 148 -6.40 2.38 1.51
CA ALA A 148 -6.70 3.43 2.47
C ALA A 148 -7.43 2.90 3.72
N THR A 149 -8.35 1.96 3.57
CA THR A 149 -8.98 1.30 4.72
C THR A 149 -7.95 0.56 5.57
N TYR A 150 -6.98 -0.12 4.96
CA TYR A 150 -5.85 -0.70 5.69
C TYR A 150 -5.11 0.37 6.52
N VAL A 151 -4.71 1.48 5.90
CA VAL A 151 -3.98 2.56 6.57
C VAL A 151 -4.78 3.13 7.74
N MET A 152 -6.08 3.36 7.55
CA MET A 152 -6.95 3.86 8.60
C MET A 152 -7.19 2.83 9.71
N ALA A 153 -7.32 1.54 9.37
CA ALA A 153 -7.41 0.47 10.37
C ALA A 153 -6.12 0.37 11.20
N HIS A 154 -4.96 0.56 10.58
CA HIS A 154 -3.68 0.62 11.29
C HIS A 154 -3.63 1.82 12.23
N HIS A 155 -4.06 3.01 11.78
CA HIS A 155 -4.17 4.18 12.66
C HIS A 155 -5.09 3.92 13.87
N THR A 156 -6.27 3.36 13.64
CA THR A 156 -7.23 2.98 14.69
C THR A 156 -6.65 1.94 15.65
N TYR A 157 -5.87 0.97 15.14
CA TYR A 157 -5.14 0.01 15.96
C TYR A 157 -4.10 0.69 16.87
N LEU A 158 -3.32 1.63 16.34
CA LEU A 158 -2.32 2.37 17.13
C LEU A 158 -2.96 3.20 18.26
N ASN A 159 -4.22 3.61 18.09
CA ASN A 159 -5.01 4.28 19.14
C ASN A 159 -5.64 3.32 20.17
N GLY A 160 -5.37 2.01 20.07
CA GLY A 160 -5.88 0.99 20.99
C GLY A 160 -7.29 0.48 20.67
N GLU A 161 -7.91 0.95 19.59
CA GLU A 161 -9.27 0.56 19.19
C GLU A 161 -9.26 -0.72 18.32
N ILE A 162 -8.78 -1.82 18.91
CA ILE A 162 -8.46 -3.07 18.19
C ILE A 162 -9.67 -3.68 17.47
N TRP A 163 -10.84 -3.66 18.10
CA TRP A 163 -12.07 -4.19 17.52
C TRP A 163 -12.58 -3.34 16.35
N SER A 164 -12.46 -2.02 16.46
CA SER A 164 -12.81 -1.09 15.38
C SER A 164 -11.90 -1.32 14.18
N ALA A 165 -10.58 -1.40 14.39
CA ALA A 165 -9.61 -1.70 13.34
C ALA A 165 -9.90 -3.02 12.61
N TYR A 166 -10.17 -4.08 13.37
CA TYR A 166 -10.55 -5.38 12.80
C TYR A 166 -11.87 -5.32 12.02
N GLY A 167 -12.87 -4.60 12.55
CA GLY A 167 -14.17 -4.39 11.92
C GLY A 167 -14.07 -3.64 10.59
N MET A 168 -13.19 -2.63 10.51
CA MET A 168 -12.93 -1.88 9.27
C MET A 168 -12.41 -2.80 8.16
N GLY A 169 -11.45 -3.68 8.48
CA GLY A 169 -10.93 -4.66 7.53
C GLY A 169 -12.02 -5.61 7.03
N LYS A 170 -12.80 -6.20 7.95
CA LYS A 170 -13.92 -7.08 7.59
C LYS A 170 -14.97 -6.41 6.71
N ALA A 171 -15.37 -5.20 7.06
CA ALA A 171 -16.36 -4.44 6.29
C ALA A 171 -15.85 -4.15 4.87
N ALA A 172 -14.59 -3.71 4.73
CA ALA A 172 -14.01 -3.44 3.43
C ALA A 172 -13.92 -4.68 2.53
N LEU A 173 -13.50 -5.82 3.08
CA LEU A 173 -13.46 -7.08 2.33
C LEU A 173 -14.86 -7.57 1.93
N PHE A 174 -15.85 -7.41 2.83
CA PHE A 174 -17.23 -7.80 2.54
C PHE A 174 -17.87 -6.94 1.44
N MET A 175 -17.50 -5.67 1.36
CA MET A 175 -18.04 -4.70 0.39
C MET A 175 -17.25 -4.64 -0.93
N ALA A 176 -16.09 -5.29 -1.02
CA ALA A 176 -15.29 -5.27 -2.23
C ALA A 176 -16.01 -6.00 -3.37
N GLU A 177 -16.12 -5.36 -4.54
CA GLU A 177 -16.79 -5.93 -5.71
C GLU A 177 -15.86 -6.84 -6.52
N ARG A 178 -14.56 -6.63 -6.39
CA ARG A 178 -13.52 -7.34 -7.14
C ARG A 178 -12.34 -7.69 -6.26
N SER A 179 -11.53 -8.65 -6.71
CA SER A 179 -10.26 -8.99 -6.06
C SER A 179 -9.21 -7.93 -6.36
N TYR A 180 -8.62 -7.35 -5.32
CA TYR A 180 -7.46 -6.46 -5.37
C TYR A 180 -6.34 -7.08 -4.51
N PRO A 181 -5.57 -8.05 -5.06
CA PRO A 181 -4.73 -8.93 -4.24
C PRO A 181 -3.76 -8.19 -3.33
N ILE A 182 -3.14 -7.10 -3.79
CA ILE A 182 -2.20 -6.30 -2.99
C ILE A 182 -2.90 -5.66 -1.79
N SER A 183 -3.92 -4.82 -2.03
CA SER A 183 -4.66 -4.12 -0.96
C SER A 183 -5.33 -5.09 0.01
N MET A 184 -5.89 -6.19 -0.49
CA MET A 184 -6.54 -7.20 0.34
C MET A 184 -5.54 -7.98 1.20
N THR A 185 -4.33 -8.24 0.69
CA THR A 185 -3.24 -8.82 1.49
C THR A 185 -2.92 -7.93 2.69
N TYR A 186 -2.78 -6.61 2.48
CA TYR A 186 -2.56 -5.64 3.56
C TYR A 186 -3.70 -5.64 4.60
N ILE A 187 -4.96 -5.69 4.17
CA ILE A 187 -6.10 -5.75 5.07
C ILE A 187 -6.06 -7.03 5.92
N HIS A 188 -5.84 -8.19 5.30
CA HIS A 188 -5.74 -9.47 6.02
C HIS A 188 -4.56 -9.48 7.00
N CYS A 189 -3.41 -8.92 6.63
CA CYS A 189 -2.28 -8.75 7.56
C CYS A 189 -2.67 -7.91 8.78
N MET A 190 -3.33 -6.77 8.58
CA MET A 190 -3.80 -5.92 9.68
C MET A 190 -4.84 -6.63 10.55
N MET A 191 -5.75 -7.38 9.93
CA MET A 191 -6.74 -8.18 10.64
C MET A 191 -6.09 -9.29 11.49
N ALA A 192 -5.04 -9.94 10.98
CA ALA A 192 -4.24 -10.91 11.74
C ALA A 192 -3.57 -10.24 12.95
N VAL A 193 -2.97 -9.06 12.78
CA VAL A 193 -2.39 -8.27 13.88
C VAL A 193 -3.44 -7.96 14.96
N CYS A 194 -4.63 -7.51 14.57
CA CYS A 194 -5.72 -7.26 15.51
C CYS A 194 -6.15 -8.55 16.25
N ALA A 195 -6.23 -9.68 15.56
CA ALA A 195 -6.59 -10.97 16.17
C ALA A 195 -5.52 -11.47 17.15
N ILE A 196 -4.22 -11.28 16.86
CA ILE A 196 -3.13 -11.54 17.82
C ILE A 196 -3.33 -10.72 19.08
N ASN A 197 -3.57 -9.41 18.94
CA ASN A 197 -3.73 -8.50 20.07
C ASN A 197 -4.94 -8.88 20.95
N ARG A 198 -6.03 -9.34 20.31
CA ARG A 198 -7.22 -9.91 20.97
C ARG A 198 -6.99 -11.31 21.56
N LYS A 199 -5.79 -11.90 21.44
CA LYS A 199 -5.42 -13.25 21.88
C LYS A 199 -6.19 -14.37 21.17
N HIS A 200 -6.70 -14.12 19.96
CA HIS A 200 -7.45 -15.08 19.16
C HIS A 200 -6.54 -15.78 18.14
N LYS A 201 -5.76 -16.76 18.61
CA LYS A 201 -4.71 -17.40 17.81
C LYS A 201 -5.21 -18.04 16.51
N GLN A 202 -6.35 -18.74 16.56
CA GLN A 202 -6.91 -19.40 15.39
C GLN A 202 -7.36 -18.38 14.33
N GLU A 203 -8.13 -17.37 14.73
CA GLU A 203 -8.57 -16.28 13.84
C GLU A 203 -7.34 -15.60 13.21
N ALA A 204 -6.29 -15.34 14.00
CA ALA A 204 -5.08 -14.73 13.49
C ALA A 204 -4.35 -15.61 12.46
N GLN A 205 -4.33 -16.93 12.65
CA GLN A 205 -3.75 -17.88 11.69
C GLN A 205 -4.59 -17.95 10.40
N GLU A 206 -5.92 -17.94 10.51
CA GLU A 206 -6.82 -17.94 9.35
C GLU A 206 -6.63 -16.69 8.50
N GLU A 207 -6.55 -15.50 9.11
CA GLU A 207 -6.30 -14.25 8.37
C GLU A 207 -4.91 -14.24 7.73
N MET A 208 -3.89 -14.77 8.40
CA MET A 208 -2.55 -14.92 7.83
C MET A 208 -2.52 -15.88 6.63
N LEU A 209 -3.27 -16.98 6.68
CA LEU A 209 -3.37 -17.89 5.53
C LEU A 209 -4.08 -17.22 4.36
N ARG A 210 -5.15 -16.46 4.60
CA ARG A 210 -5.85 -15.71 3.54
C ARG A 210 -4.95 -14.67 2.88
N SER A 211 -4.16 -13.91 3.65
CA SER A 211 -3.19 -12.99 3.05
C SER A 211 -2.13 -13.74 2.24
N TRP A 212 -1.65 -14.89 2.73
CA TRP A 212 -0.67 -15.71 2.00
C TRP A 212 -1.22 -16.26 0.68
N GLU A 213 -2.46 -16.75 0.66
CA GLU A 213 -3.09 -17.27 -0.56
C GLU A 213 -3.21 -16.19 -1.65
N LEU A 214 -3.47 -14.94 -1.28
CA LEU A 214 -3.49 -13.81 -2.22
C LEU A 214 -2.11 -13.44 -2.76
N ALA A 215 -1.07 -13.63 -1.96
CA ALA A 215 0.27 -13.12 -2.24
C ALA A 215 1.21 -14.12 -2.92
N LYS A 216 1.10 -15.41 -2.57
CA LYS A 216 2.12 -16.42 -2.85
C LYS A 216 2.41 -16.63 -4.34
N MET A 217 1.40 -16.53 -5.19
CA MET A 217 1.53 -16.82 -6.62
C MET A 217 2.24 -15.68 -7.37
N ASP A 218 2.08 -14.45 -6.90
CA ASP A 218 2.76 -13.27 -7.44
C ASP A 218 4.09 -12.96 -6.72
N GLY A 219 4.37 -13.67 -5.62
CA GLY A 219 5.57 -13.47 -4.81
C GLY A 219 5.55 -12.16 -4.01
N PHE A 220 4.37 -11.68 -3.61
CA PHE A 220 4.29 -10.46 -2.79
C PHE A 220 4.80 -10.73 -1.36
N LEU A 221 5.92 -10.12 -1.00
CA LEU A 221 6.59 -10.26 0.29
C LEU A 221 6.48 -9.01 1.15
N GLU A 222 6.47 -7.83 0.53
CA GLU A 222 6.54 -6.55 1.26
C GLU A 222 5.43 -6.36 2.30
N PRO A 223 4.15 -6.73 2.05
CA PRO A 223 3.11 -6.64 3.07
C PRO A 223 3.44 -7.44 4.34
N PHE A 224 4.17 -8.55 4.24
CA PHE A 224 4.59 -9.36 5.39
C PHE A 224 5.85 -8.82 6.04
N ILE A 225 6.79 -8.31 5.25
CA ILE A 225 8.02 -7.68 5.73
C ILE A 225 7.65 -6.45 6.57
N GLU A 226 6.76 -5.60 6.10
CA GLU A 226 6.36 -4.39 6.83
C GLU A 226 5.64 -4.70 8.16
N HIS A 227 4.92 -5.83 8.22
CA HIS A 227 4.19 -6.25 9.43
C HIS A 227 4.98 -7.26 10.29
N HIS A 228 6.23 -7.59 9.94
CA HIS A 228 6.99 -8.68 10.57
C HIS A 228 7.12 -8.53 12.09
N GLY A 229 7.31 -7.30 12.59
CA GLY A 229 7.44 -7.01 14.02
C GLY A 229 6.16 -7.35 14.80
N LEU A 230 5.00 -7.16 14.17
CA LEU A 230 3.67 -7.42 14.74
C LEU A 230 3.22 -8.88 14.51
N LEU A 231 3.72 -9.54 13.46
CA LEU A 231 3.35 -10.89 13.05
C LEU A 231 4.37 -11.97 13.47
N ARG A 232 5.47 -11.62 14.15
CA ARG A 232 6.62 -12.50 14.43
C ARG A 232 6.25 -13.88 14.97
N GLY A 233 5.26 -13.95 15.87
CA GLY A 233 4.77 -15.21 16.45
C GLY A 233 3.96 -16.09 15.48
N LEU A 234 3.30 -15.51 14.48
CA LEU A 234 2.55 -16.25 13.45
C LEU A 234 3.44 -16.69 12.30
N ILE A 235 4.37 -15.84 11.84
CA ILE A 235 5.26 -16.19 10.72
C ILE A 235 6.13 -17.40 11.09
N ALA A 236 6.71 -17.41 12.30
CA ALA A 236 7.52 -18.54 12.77
C ALA A 236 6.75 -19.86 12.89
N ASN A 237 5.45 -19.80 13.22
CA ASN A 237 4.60 -20.99 13.30
C ASN A 237 4.05 -21.41 11.93
N SER A 238 3.77 -20.45 11.05
CA SER A 238 3.24 -20.72 9.71
C SER A 238 4.32 -21.27 8.78
N ALA A 239 5.58 -20.84 8.93
CA ALA A 239 6.73 -21.43 8.22
C ALA A 239 7.01 -22.89 8.60
N ARG A 240 6.48 -23.38 9.74
CA ARG A 240 6.53 -24.82 10.10
C ARG A 240 5.40 -25.63 9.45
N THR A 241 4.27 -24.98 9.15
CA THR A 241 3.06 -25.60 8.59
C THR A 241 3.05 -25.54 7.06
N VAL A 242 3.51 -24.44 6.50
CA VAL A 242 3.77 -24.22 5.09
C VAL A 242 5.29 -24.30 4.96
N ARG A 243 5.84 -25.28 4.23
CA ARG A 243 7.28 -25.36 3.94
C ARG A 243 7.71 -24.10 3.16
N LEU A 244 7.99 -23.03 3.90
CA LEU A 244 8.58 -21.81 3.41
C LEU A 244 9.97 -21.77 4.03
N PHE A 245 10.96 -21.71 3.13
CA PHE A 245 12.39 -22.08 3.26
C PHE A 245 12.69 -23.55 2.96
#